data_AF-A0AA52FCB7-F1
#
_entry.id   AF-A0AA52FCB7-F1
#
_cell.length_a   1.000
_cell.length_b   1.000
_cell.length_c   1.000
_cell.angle_alpha   90.00
_cell.angle_beta   90.00
_cell.angle_gamma   90.00
#
_symmetry.space_group_name_H-M   'P 1'
#
loop_
_entity.id
_entity.type
_entity.pdbx_description
1 polymer ?
#
loop_
_entity_poly.entity_id
_entity_poly.type
_entity_poly.pdbx_seq_one_letter_code
_entity_poly.pdbx_strand_id
1 'polypeptide(L)'
;MDLAPDELLTHLDDLVLRMDREEAIGRDGHPDHPSGEVGATCLYAVYDPVSGGCAMARAGHPPPVLAAPDGTVRFLELPAGPPLGLGGMPFEAAEFHVAENSVLALYTDGLIESQVRDLDDACELLRSGLAEPGRPLEETCDRIPHDLLPQPQTDDVALLLTRTRTLGTSQVAPWELPAEPSVALIFIRGDVQ
;
A
#
# COMPACT_ATOMS: atom_id res chain seq x y z
N MET A 1 9.58 -2.68 -16.65
CA MET A 1 9.58 -1.25 -16.29
C MET A 1 8.49 -1.15 -15.25
N ASP A 2 8.84 -0.93 -14.00
CA ASP A 2 7.87 -0.81 -12.92
C ASP A 2 7.11 0.51 -13.14
N LEU A 3 5.78 0.43 -13.27
CA LEU A 3 4.93 1.59 -13.49
C LEU A 3 4.96 2.49 -12.25
N ALA A 4 4.79 3.79 -12.45
CA ALA A 4 4.55 4.69 -11.34
C ALA A 4 3.23 4.30 -10.62
N PRO A 5 3.11 4.52 -9.30
CA PRO A 5 1.94 4.07 -8.56
C PRO A 5 0.58 4.53 -9.12
N ASP A 6 0.48 5.78 -9.52
CA ASP A 6 -0.71 6.38 -10.13
C ASP A 6 -1.03 5.78 -11.51
N GLU A 7 -0.02 5.52 -12.33
CA GLU A 7 -0.18 4.83 -13.62
C GLU A 7 -0.69 3.40 -13.43
N LEU A 8 -0.15 2.70 -12.42
CA LEU A 8 -0.59 1.34 -12.10
C LEU A 8 -2.04 1.33 -11.63
N LEU A 9 -2.45 2.25 -10.75
CA LEU A 9 -3.84 2.35 -10.32
C LEU A 9 -4.78 2.70 -11.48
N THR A 10 -4.35 3.60 -12.37
CA THR A 10 -5.11 3.93 -13.59
C THR A 10 -5.31 2.69 -14.46
N HIS A 11 -4.26 1.89 -14.63
CA HIS A 11 -4.36 0.65 -15.39
C HIS A 11 -5.28 -0.38 -14.73
N LEU A 12 -5.22 -0.51 -13.40
CA LEU A 12 -6.12 -1.40 -12.66
C LEU A 12 -7.58 -0.94 -12.75
N ASP A 13 -7.85 0.36 -12.68
CA ASP A 13 -9.18 0.94 -12.84
C ASP A 13 -9.78 0.61 -14.22
N ASP A 14 -8.99 0.80 -15.28
CA ASP A 14 -9.39 0.43 -16.64
C ASP A 14 -9.69 -1.07 -16.79
N LEU A 15 -8.94 -1.93 -16.10
CA LEU A 15 -9.17 -3.38 -16.12
C LEU A 15 -10.48 -3.74 -15.40
N VAL A 16 -10.74 -3.17 -14.23
CA VAL A 16 -11.98 -3.40 -13.48
C VAL A 16 -13.20 -2.93 -14.28
N LEU A 17 -13.15 -1.71 -14.82
CA LEU A 17 -14.21 -1.14 -15.66
C LEU A 17 -14.51 -2.00 -16.90
N ARG A 18 -13.49 -2.65 -17.47
CA ARG A 18 -13.68 -3.57 -18.60
C ARG A 18 -14.34 -4.88 -18.19
N MET A 19 -13.93 -5.45 -17.07
CA MET A 19 -14.51 -6.69 -16.55
C MET A 19 -15.99 -6.51 -16.25
N ASP A 20 -16.39 -5.41 -15.62
CA ASP A 20 -17.80 -5.11 -15.34
C ASP A 20 -18.66 -5.02 -16.60
N ARG A 21 -18.13 -4.43 -17.68
CA ARG A 21 -18.82 -4.36 -18.98
C ARG A 21 -18.95 -5.74 -19.63
N GLU A 22 -17.91 -6.55 -19.56
CA GLU A 22 -17.92 -7.90 -20.13
C GLU A 22 -18.92 -8.81 -19.39
N GLU A 23 -18.98 -8.72 -18.06
CA GLU A 23 -19.99 -9.43 -17.26
C GLU A 23 -21.41 -8.98 -17.56
N ALA A 24 -21.64 -7.67 -17.77
CA ALA A 24 -22.95 -7.14 -18.11
C ALA A 24 -23.48 -7.65 -19.46
N ILE A 25 -22.60 -7.98 -20.41
CA ILE A 25 -22.97 -8.51 -21.74
C ILE A 25 -23.33 -10.02 -21.68
N GLY A 26 -22.87 -10.74 -20.65
CA GLY A 26 -23.14 -12.17 -20.46
C GLY A 26 -24.40 -12.50 -19.63
N ARG A 27 -25.02 -11.51 -18.98
CA ARG A 27 -26.24 -11.70 -18.17
C ARG A 27 -27.48 -11.36 -19.00
N ASP A 28 -28.32 -12.35 -19.26
CA ASP A 28 -29.68 -12.15 -19.79
C ASP A 28 -30.52 -11.32 -18.77
N GLY A 29 -30.47 -10.00 -18.91
CA GLY A 29 -31.41 -8.99 -18.40
C GLY A 29 -32.30 -9.34 -17.19
N HIS A 30 -31.72 -9.69 -16.04
CA HIS A 30 -32.47 -9.80 -14.78
C HIS A 30 -32.29 -8.52 -13.93
N PRO A 31 -33.35 -7.72 -13.70
CA PRO A 31 -33.25 -6.39 -13.12
C PRO A 31 -33.12 -6.37 -11.58
N ASP A 32 -32.97 -7.52 -10.92
CA ASP A 32 -33.01 -7.67 -9.46
C ASP A 32 -31.63 -7.90 -8.81
N HIS A 33 -30.54 -7.53 -9.48
CA HIS A 33 -29.27 -7.33 -8.78
C HIS A 33 -29.04 -5.83 -8.67
N PRO A 34 -28.81 -5.29 -7.46
CA PRO A 34 -28.42 -3.90 -7.35
C PRO A 34 -27.23 -3.74 -8.29
N SER A 35 -27.34 -2.81 -9.23
CA SER A 35 -26.19 -2.21 -9.89
C SER A 35 -25.47 -1.40 -8.80
N GLY A 36 -24.96 -2.11 -7.80
CA GLY A 36 -24.12 -1.58 -6.76
C GLY A 36 -22.80 -1.34 -7.44
N GLU A 37 -22.49 -0.07 -7.65
CA GLU A 37 -21.16 0.45 -7.90
C GLU A 37 -20.21 -0.04 -6.77
N VAL A 38 -19.82 -1.31 -6.79
CA VAL A 38 -18.89 -1.88 -5.82
C VAL A 38 -17.51 -1.74 -6.41
N GLY A 39 -16.91 -0.57 -6.19
CA GLY A 39 -15.51 -0.37 -6.49
C GLY A 39 -14.61 -1.13 -5.51
N ALA A 40 -13.39 -1.45 -5.92
CA ALA A 40 -12.39 -2.05 -5.04
C ALA A 40 -11.44 -0.99 -4.49
N THR A 41 -11.07 -1.08 -3.20
CA THR A 41 -10.03 -0.20 -2.66
C THR A 41 -8.64 -0.77 -2.92
N CYS A 42 -7.65 0.09 -3.13
CA CYS A 42 -6.27 -0.32 -3.34
C CYS A 42 -5.28 0.73 -2.81
N LEU A 43 -4.17 0.27 -2.26
CA LEU A 43 -2.99 1.09 -2.00
C LEU A 43 -1.78 0.39 -2.59
N TYR A 44 -1.02 1.12 -3.39
CA TYR A 44 0.22 0.63 -4.00
C TYR A 44 1.39 1.50 -3.57
N ALA A 45 2.47 0.84 -3.13
CA ALA A 45 3.67 1.49 -2.62
C ALA A 45 4.91 0.88 -3.27
N VAL A 46 5.80 1.74 -3.77
CA VAL A 46 7.11 1.37 -4.31
C VAL A 46 8.17 1.99 -3.40
N TYR A 47 9.02 1.16 -2.82
CA TYR A 47 10.13 1.60 -1.98
C TYR A 47 11.46 1.36 -2.69
N ASP A 48 12.26 2.41 -2.82
CA ASP A 48 13.63 2.33 -3.30
C ASP A 48 14.60 2.26 -2.10
N PRO A 49 15.23 1.10 -1.85
CA PRO A 49 16.16 0.94 -0.73
C PRO A 49 17.50 1.66 -0.95
N VAL A 50 17.80 2.15 -2.15
CA VAL A 50 19.03 2.92 -2.42
C VAL A 50 18.87 4.37 -1.96
N SER A 51 17.77 5.03 -2.34
CA SER A 51 17.50 6.42 -1.94
C SER A 51 16.75 6.54 -0.61
N GLY A 52 16.09 5.47 -0.16
CA GLY A 52 15.12 5.53 0.93
C GLY A 52 13.81 6.24 0.53
N GLY A 53 13.59 6.48 -0.75
CA GLY A 53 12.36 7.05 -1.29
C GLY A 53 11.24 6.03 -1.33
N CYS A 54 10.02 6.46 -1.02
CA CYS A 54 8.82 5.65 -1.17
C CYS A 54 7.73 6.44 -1.90
N ALA A 55 7.34 5.98 -3.08
CA ALA A 55 6.22 6.53 -3.85
C ALA A 55 4.97 5.70 -3.59
N MET A 56 3.83 6.34 -3.34
CA MET A 56 2.58 5.66 -3.03
C MET A 56 1.40 6.34 -3.72
N ALA A 57 0.42 5.55 -4.15
CA ALA A 57 -0.90 6.05 -4.56
C ALA A 57 -1.98 5.15 -3.94
N ARG A 58 -3.18 5.70 -3.76
CA ARG A 58 -4.33 4.95 -3.25
C ARG A 58 -5.60 5.24 -4.05
N ALA A 59 -6.49 4.27 -4.02
CA ALA A 59 -7.83 4.26 -4.59
C ALA A 59 -8.81 3.90 -3.46
N GLY A 60 -9.39 4.88 -2.78
CA GLY A 60 -10.33 4.70 -1.66
C GLY A 60 -9.77 4.03 -0.39
N HIS A 61 -8.55 3.51 -0.41
CA HIS A 61 -7.98 2.74 0.69
C HIS A 61 -7.59 3.62 1.90
N PRO A 62 -7.57 3.10 3.14
CA PRO A 62 -7.12 3.85 4.30
C PRO A 62 -5.68 4.38 4.16
N PRO A 63 -5.34 5.54 4.75
CA PRO A 63 -3.98 6.06 4.76
C PRO A 63 -3.00 5.10 5.47
N PRO A 64 -1.82 4.83 4.92
CA PRO A 64 -0.87 3.92 5.53
C PRO A 64 -0.19 4.57 6.75
N VAL A 65 0.28 3.75 7.69
CA VAL A 65 0.98 4.25 8.88
C VAL A 65 2.48 4.02 8.76
N LEU A 66 3.26 5.04 9.11
CA LEU A 66 4.71 4.96 9.19
C LEU A 66 5.19 5.18 10.61
N ALA A 67 5.85 4.15 11.17
CA ALA A 67 6.57 4.21 12.42
C ALA A 67 8.06 4.42 12.15
N ALA A 68 8.58 5.56 12.60
CA ALA A 68 9.99 5.91 12.51
C ALA A 68 10.81 5.16 13.59
N PRO A 69 12.13 5.00 13.39
CA PRO A 69 12.99 4.29 14.35
C PRO A 69 13.11 4.98 15.72
N ASP A 70 12.70 6.25 15.83
CA ASP A 70 12.64 7.00 17.10
C ASP A 70 11.33 6.76 17.89
N GLY A 71 10.42 5.93 17.36
CA GLY A 71 9.11 5.65 17.95
C GLY A 71 8.01 6.62 17.52
N THR A 72 8.31 7.62 16.68
CA THR A 72 7.29 8.52 16.13
C THR A 72 6.43 7.77 15.12
N VAL A 73 5.11 7.78 15.31
CA VAL A 73 4.16 7.10 14.42
C VAL A 73 3.19 8.11 13.80
N ARG A 74 3.09 8.11 12.47
CA ARG A 74 2.21 9.01 11.71
C ARG A 74 1.45 8.29 10.61
N PHE A 75 0.23 8.72 10.35
CA PHE A 75 -0.49 8.38 9.14
C PHE A 75 0.07 9.23 8.00
N LEU A 76 0.29 8.62 6.84
CA LEU A 76 0.82 9.33 5.67
C LEU A 76 -0.34 9.94 4.88
N GLU A 77 -0.28 11.25 4.68
CA GLU A 77 -1.28 11.99 3.91
C GLU A 77 -0.96 11.89 2.42
N LEU A 78 -1.82 11.20 1.68
CA LEU A 78 -1.78 11.08 0.22
C LEU A 78 -3.21 11.13 -0.35
N PRO A 79 -3.39 11.63 -1.60
CA PRO A 79 -4.71 11.74 -2.22
C PRO A 79 -5.44 10.40 -2.25
N ALA A 80 -6.73 10.40 -1.90
CA ALA A 80 -7.51 9.16 -1.76
C ALA A 80 -7.80 8.45 -3.08
N GLY A 81 -8.06 9.23 -4.15
CA GLY A 81 -8.68 8.72 -5.36
C GLY A 81 -10.08 8.10 -5.11
N PRO A 82 -10.88 7.88 -6.16
CA PRO A 82 -12.06 7.03 -6.06
C PRO A 82 -11.66 5.55 -5.89
N PRO A 83 -12.51 4.68 -5.32
CA PRO A 83 -12.35 3.24 -5.50
C PRO A 83 -12.24 2.83 -6.98
N LEU A 84 -11.45 1.79 -7.26
CA LEU A 84 -11.28 1.23 -8.61
C LEU A 84 -12.62 0.74 -9.16
N GLY A 85 -12.89 0.94 -10.45
CA GLY A 85 -14.13 0.53 -11.12
C GLY A 85 -15.22 1.59 -11.11
N LEU A 86 -15.04 2.70 -10.36
CA LEU A 86 -16.01 3.81 -10.35
C LEU A 86 -15.72 4.86 -11.42
N GLY A 87 -14.50 4.85 -11.96
CA GLY A 87 -14.00 5.89 -12.86
C GLY A 87 -14.02 7.28 -12.22
N GLY A 88 -13.72 8.29 -13.04
CA GLY A 88 -13.79 9.70 -12.63
C GLY A 88 -12.44 10.39 -12.63
N MET A 89 -11.99 10.82 -11.45
CA MET A 89 -10.76 11.60 -11.28
C MET A 89 -9.50 10.71 -11.37
N PRO A 90 -8.38 11.23 -11.88
CA PRO A 90 -7.12 10.49 -11.92
C PRO A 90 -6.62 10.17 -10.51
N PHE A 91 -5.83 9.10 -10.40
CA PHE A 91 -5.06 8.80 -9.20
C PHE A 91 -3.82 9.70 -9.14
N GLU A 92 -3.38 10.01 -7.93
CA GLU A 92 -2.20 10.85 -7.71
C GLU A 92 -1.24 10.13 -6.76
N ALA A 93 0.05 10.13 -7.12
CA ALA A 93 1.10 9.60 -6.28
C ALA A 93 1.67 10.67 -5.35
N ALA A 94 2.08 10.26 -4.15
CA ALA A 94 2.84 11.06 -3.20
C ALA A 94 4.16 10.37 -2.88
N GLU A 95 5.21 11.17 -2.71
CA GLU A 95 6.56 10.70 -2.39
C GLU A 95 6.92 11.02 -0.93
N PHE A 96 7.50 10.04 -0.26
CA PHE A 96 7.96 10.15 1.12
C PHE A 96 9.40 9.68 1.24
N HIS A 97 10.19 10.39 2.04
CA HIS A 97 11.47 9.85 2.49
C HIS A 97 11.23 8.99 3.74
N VAL A 98 11.68 7.73 3.69
CA VAL A 98 11.50 6.75 4.75
C VAL A 98 12.85 6.35 5.31
N ALA A 99 13.09 6.71 6.57
CA ALA A 99 14.33 6.37 7.26
C ALA A 99 14.53 4.84 7.33
N GLU A 100 15.78 4.41 7.37
CA GLU A 100 16.12 3.01 7.62
C GLU A 100 15.51 2.51 8.94
N ASN A 101 15.13 1.23 8.99
CA ASN A 101 14.50 0.55 10.12
C ASN A 101 13.11 1.07 10.50
N SER A 102 12.51 1.95 9.71
CA SER A 102 11.11 2.34 9.85
C SER A 102 10.19 1.16 9.55
N VAL A 103 8.99 1.15 10.12
CA VAL A 103 7.94 0.17 9.81
C VAL A 103 6.82 0.88 9.05
N LEU A 104 6.55 0.42 7.83
CA LEU A 104 5.37 0.80 7.05
C LEU A 104 4.27 -0.25 7.31
N ALA A 105 3.09 0.23 7.69
CA ALA A 105 1.90 -0.58 7.91
C ALA A 105 0.81 -0.24 6.89
N LEU A 106 0.36 -1.24 6.15
CA LEU A 106 -0.79 -1.20 5.24
C LEU A 106 -1.89 -2.08 5.82
N TYR A 107 -3.14 -1.65 5.77
CA TYR A 107 -4.23 -2.34 6.44
C TYR A 107 -5.58 -2.06 5.79
N THR A 108 -6.52 -3.00 5.89
CA THR A 108 -7.91 -2.79 5.47
C THR A 108 -8.70 -2.02 6.52
N ASP A 109 -9.75 -1.32 6.08
CA ASP A 109 -10.73 -0.62 6.93
C ASP A 109 -11.30 -1.52 8.03
N GLY A 110 -11.56 -2.80 7.77
CA GLY A 110 -11.99 -3.76 8.80
C GLY A 110 -11.08 -3.85 10.04
N LEU A 111 -9.83 -3.40 9.98
CA LEU A 111 -8.93 -3.32 11.15
C LEU A 111 -9.29 -2.18 12.12
N ILE A 112 -9.80 -1.07 11.60
CA ILE A 112 -10.05 0.18 12.34
C ILE A 112 -11.53 0.51 12.46
N GLU A 113 -12.35 0.04 11.54
CA GLU A 113 -13.79 0.26 11.54
C GLU A 113 -14.48 -0.77 12.43
N SER A 114 -15.28 -0.26 13.37
CA SER A 114 -16.02 -1.06 14.33
C SER A 114 -17.33 -0.38 14.69
N GLN A 115 -18.39 -1.15 14.94
CA GLN A 115 -19.65 -0.61 15.43
C GLN A 115 -19.57 -0.13 16.89
N VAL A 116 -18.54 -0.56 17.63
CA VAL A 116 -18.43 -0.36 19.08
C VAL A 116 -17.38 0.69 19.43
N ARG A 117 -16.29 0.77 18.64
CA ARG A 117 -15.16 1.66 18.89
C ARG A 117 -15.17 2.82 17.90
N ASP A 118 -14.88 4.01 18.38
CA ASP A 118 -14.68 5.17 17.54
C ASP A 118 -13.41 5.02 16.68
N LEU A 119 -13.45 5.60 15.47
CA LEU A 119 -12.35 5.53 14.52
C LEU A 119 -11.06 6.18 15.06
N ASP A 120 -11.17 7.29 15.80
CA ASP A 120 -10.01 7.99 16.35
C ASP A 120 -9.33 7.14 17.44
N ASP A 121 -10.12 6.46 18.28
CA ASP A 121 -9.63 5.53 19.29
C ASP A 121 -8.93 4.32 18.65
N ALA A 122 -9.47 3.79 17.55
CA ALA A 122 -8.85 2.72 16.79
C ALA A 122 -7.51 3.16 16.17
N CYS A 123 -7.48 4.36 15.58
CA CYS A 123 -6.26 4.95 15.05
C CYS A 123 -5.19 5.15 16.13
N GLU A 124 -5.57 5.54 17.34
CA GLU A 124 -4.63 5.73 18.46
C GLU A 124 -4.08 4.40 18.99
N LEU A 125 -4.90 3.36 19.03
CA LEU A 125 -4.45 2.01 19.36
C LEU A 125 -3.49 1.45 18.31
N LEU A 126 -3.78 1.64 17.02
CA LEU A 126 -2.88 1.28 15.93
C LEU A 126 -1.55 2.02 16.07
N ARG A 127 -1.60 3.34 16.34
CA ARG A 127 -0.42 4.17 16.60
C ARG A 127 0.41 3.62 17.76
N SER A 128 -0.24 3.33 18.88
CA SER A 128 0.40 2.77 20.08
C SER A 128 1.01 1.39 19.83
N GLY A 129 0.32 0.55 19.05
CA GLY A 129 0.78 -0.78 18.67
C GLY A 129 2.05 -0.77 17.80
N LEU A 130 2.30 0.33 17.08
CA LEU A 130 3.47 0.51 16.23
C LEU A 130 4.59 1.35 16.88
N ALA A 131 4.34 1.99 18.02
CA ALA A 131 5.25 2.97 18.62
C ALA A 131 6.51 2.37 19.26
N GLU A 132 6.58 1.05 19.47
CA GLU A 132 7.71 0.40 20.13
C GLU A 132 8.82 0.04 19.13
N PRO A 133 9.98 0.74 19.15
CA PRO A 133 11.04 0.47 18.20
C PRO A 133 11.70 -0.88 18.48
N GLY A 134 12.12 -1.57 17.42
CA GLY A 134 12.89 -2.82 17.54
C GLY A 134 12.08 -4.07 17.88
N ARG A 135 10.77 -3.95 18.17
CA ARG A 135 9.89 -5.11 18.34
C ARG A 135 9.86 -5.97 17.06
N PRO A 136 9.89 -7.32 17.19
CA PRO A 136 9.70 -8.21 16.04
C PRO A 136 8.38 -7.91 15.31
N LEU A 137 8.40 -8.00 13.97
CA LEU A 137 7.21 -7.67 13.19
C LEU A 137 6.10 -8.70 13.44
N GLU A 138 6.46 -9.96 13.65
CA GLU A 138 5.53 -11.05 13.94
C GLU A 138 4.76 -10.78 15.23
N GLU A 139 5.46 -10.40 16.31
CA GLU A 139 4.81 -10.03 17.58
C GLU A 139 3.91 -8.79 17.43
N THR A 140 4.32 -7.86 16.56
CA THR A 140 3.53 -6.66 16.27
C THR A 140 2.26 -7.01 15.48
N CYS A 141 2.36 -7.90 14.50
CA CYS A 141 1.25 -8.44 13.71
C CYS A 141 0.25 -9.23 14.56
N ASP A 142 0.70 -9.92 15.62
CA ASP A 142 -0.21 -10.63 16.51
C ASP A 142 -0.92 -9.68 17.49
N ARG A 143 -0.19 -8.69 18.02
CA ARG A 143 -0.72 -7.77 19.04
C ARG A 143 -1.76 -6.80 18.48
N ILE A 144 -1.46 -6.16 17.33
CA ILE A 144 -2.31 -5.09 16.80
C ILE A 144 -3.76 -5.58 16.57
N PRO A 145 -4.01 -6.69 15.86
CA PRO A 145 -5.35 -7.24 15.72
C PRO A 145 -5.95 -7.71 17.04
N HIS A 146 -5.15 -8.25 17.96
CA HIS A 146 -5.64 -8.66 19.29
C HIS A 146 -6.23 -7.49 20.09
N ASP A 147 -5.61 -6.31 20.01
CA ASP A 147 -6.04 -5.12 20.74
C ASP A 147 -7.17 -4.35 20.03
N LEU A 148 -7.19 -4.40 18.69
CA LEU A 148 -8.13 -3.65 17.86
C LEU A 148 -9.44 -4.38 17.59
N LEU A 149 -9.39 -5.69 17.31
CA LEU A 149 -10.53 -6.39 16.73
C LEU A 149 -11.62 -6.72 17.76
N PRO A 150 -12.85 -6.22 17.57
CA PRO A 150 -13.98 -6.65 18.38
C PRO A 150 -14.38 -8.09 18.03
N GLN A 151 -15.08 -8.75 18.96
CA GLN A 151 -15.73 -10.03 18.71
C GLN A 151 -17.25 -9.87 18.85
N PRO A 152 -18.05 -10.20 17.82
CA PRO A 152 -17.67 -10.72 16.50
C PRO A 152 -17.15 -9.64 15.54
N GLN A 153 -16.31 -10.06 14.58
CA GLN A 153 -15.79 -9.22 13.51
C GLN A 153 -16.85 -8.97 12.43
N THR A 154 -16.90 -7.75 11.88
CA THR A 154 -17.94 -7.33 10.92
C THR A 154 -17.47 -7.25 9.47
N ASP A 155 -16.17 -7.21 9.23
CA ASP A 155 -15.56 -7.06 7.91
C ASP A 155 -14.18 -7.74 7.83
N ASP A 156 -13.62 -7.96 6.65
CA ASP A 156 -12.33 -8.61 6.45
C ASP A 156 -11.15 -7.77 6.96
N VAL A 157 -10.16 -8.44 7.58
CA VAL A 157 -8.98 -7.78 8.15
C VAL A 157 -7.71 -8.31 7.50
N ALA A 158 -6.93 -7.39 6.94
CA ALA A 158 -5.55 -7.61 6.56
C ALA A 158 -4.64 -6.54 7.19
N LEU A 159 -3.47 -6.96 7.66
CA LEU A 159 -2.39 -6.10 8.13
C LEU A 159 -1.08 -6.57 7.52
N LEU A 160 -0.40 -5.67 6.79
CA LEU A 160 0.91 -5.90 6.22
C LEU A 160 1.91 -4.94 6.85
N LEU A 161 2.90 -5.50 7.56
CA LEU A 161 4.01 -4.77 8.15
C LEU A 161 5.30 -5.02 7.37
N THR A 162 5.99 -3.96 6.98
CA THR A 162 7.31 -4.05 6.33
C THR A 162 8.31 -3.16 7.03
N ARG A 163 9.47 -3.71 7.39
CA ARG A 163 10.59 -2.92 7.93
C ARG A 163 11.53 -2.51 6.81
N THR A 164 11.76 -1.21 6.66
CA THR A 164 12.67 -0.68 5.66
C THR A 164 14.12 -0.99 5.99
N ARG A 165 14.90 -1.24 4.95
CA ARG A 165 16.36 -1.37 5.00
C ARG A 165 16.94 -0.55 3.87
N THR A 166 18.03 0.16 4.12
CA THR A 166 18.76 0.85 3.07
C THR A 166 19.94 0.02 2.61
N LEU A 167 20.21 0.03 1.32
CA LEU A 167 21.43 -0.58 0.79
C LEU A 167 22.59 0.39 1.02
N GLY A 168 23.61 -0.06 1.75
CA GLY A 168 24.82 0.74 1.94
C GLY A 168 25.52 1.02 0.60
N THR A 169 26.30 2.08 0.51
CA THR A 169 27.07 2.43 -0.72
C THR A 169 28.03 1.32 -1.16
N SER A 170 28.42 0.41 -0.26
CA SER A 170 29.19 -0.79 -0.59
C SER A 170 28.39 -1.88 -1.33
N GLN A 171 27.06 -1.80 -1.30
CA GLN A 171 26.13 -2.73 -1.94
C GLN A 171 25.51 -2.13 -3.22
N VAL A 172 25.90 -0.90 -3.57
CA VAL A 172 25.40 -0.17 -4.74
C VAL A 172 26.57 0.20 -5.63
N ALA A 173 26.60 -0.33 -6.85
CA ALA A 173 27.59 0.02 -7.86
C ALA A 173 26.94 0.98 -8.88
N PRO A 174 27.14 2.30 -8.76
CA PRO A 174 26.63 3.23 -9.77
C PRO A 174 27.40 3.01 -11.06
N TRP A 175 26.67 2.77 -12.15
CA TRP A 175 27.26 2.63 -13.48
C TRP A 175 26.74 3.75 -14.38
N GLU A 176 27.62 4.62 -14.86
CA GLU A 176 27.28 5.58 -15.89
C GLU A 176 27.34 4.88 -17.25
N LEU A 177 26.18 4.68 -17.87
CA LEU A 177 26.10 4.11 -19.21
C LEU A 177 26.19 5.25 -20.24
N PRO A 178 27.15 5.19 -21.20
CA PRO A 178 27.18 6.14 -22.29
C PRO A 178 25.90 6.00 -23.13
N ALA A 179 25.28 7.13 -23.50
CA ALA A 179 24.04 7.20 -24.27
C ALA A 179 24.24 6.87 -25.76
N GLU A 180 24.97 5.79 -26.06
CA GLU A 180 25.24 5.31 -27.42
C GLU A 180 24.29 4.13 -27.71
N PRO A 181 23.45 4.18 -28.77
CA PRO A 181 22.40 3.19 -29.02
C PRO A 181 22.89 1.80 -29.45
N SER A 182 24.20 1.54 -29.46
CA SER A 182 24.78 0.33 -30.09
C SER A 182 25.28 -0.77 -29.14
N VAL A 183 25.29 -0.59 -27.82
CA VAL A 183 25.67 -1.69 -26.90
C VAL A 183 24.92 -1.61 -25.57
N ALA A 184 23.97 -2.51 -25.33
CA ALA A 184 23.41 -2.73 -24.00
C ALA A 184 23.08 -4.22 -23.79
N LEU A 185 24.11 -5.05 -23.65
CA LEU A 185 24.00 -6.33 -22.95
C LEU A 185 24.69 -6.15 -21.60
N ILE A 186 23.90 -5.95 -20.55
CA ILE A 186 24.39 -5.85 -19.18
C ILE A 186 24.23 -7.23 -18.54
N PHE A 187 25.35 -7.87 -18.23
CA PHE A 187 25.36 -9.10 -17.43
C PHE A 187 25.52 -8.72 -15.96
N ILE A 188 24.43 -8.82 -15.19
CA ILE A 188 24.48 -8.69 -13.73
C ILE A 188 24.83 -10.07 -13.16
N ARG A 189 26.02 -10.18 -12.54
CA ARG A 189 26.44 -11.39 -11.83
C ARG A 189 26.49 -11.06 -10.35
N GLY A 190 25.45 -11.44 -9.61
CA GLY A 190 25.42 -11.32 -8.15
C GLY A 190 25.94 -12.61 -7.51
N ASP A 191 27.05 -12.52 -6.78
CA ASP A 191 27.42 -13.56 -5.83
C ASP A 191 26.75 -13.22 -4.49
N VAL A 192 25.78 -14.05 -4.09
CA VAL A 192 25.14 -14.00 -2.78
C VAL A 192 26.05 -14.78 -1.82
N GLN A 193 26.59 -14.12 -0.79
CA GLN A 193 27.23 -14.80 0.34
C GLN A 193 26.21 -15.21 1.39
#